data_AF-A0A2K1PCS5-F1
#
_entry.id   AF-A0A2K1PCS5-F1
#
_cell.length_a   1.000
_cell.length_b   1.000
_cell.length_c   1.000
_cell.angle_alpha   90.00
_cell.angle_beta   90.00
_cell.angle_gamma   90.00
#
_symmetry.space_group_name_H-M   'P 1'
#
loop_
_entity.id
_entity.type
_entity.pdbx_description
1 polymer ?
#
loop_
_entity_poly.entity_id
_entity_poly.type
_entity_poly.pdbx_seq_one_letter_code
_entity_poly.pdbx_strand_id
1 'polypeptide(L)'
;MEKMVLRIFQKEIERQCKFAIIAIGQVKTIIAIEQVKTGSSNNNSDIVWYAIQNFLVAVGNISKIFWPTRNKERGEELRRSLGIEDNSPIQPRNFRNHFEHFDERLEEWAESSERLILADSNIGPSNMITGIDPKDYLRNFDPTSWTLTFRGDKYELKPIIKAICELYPKVSTEASKPWWE
;
A
#
# COMPACT_ATOMS: atom_id res chain seq x y z
N MET A 1 12.99 25.25 2.31
CA MET A 1 11.97 25.16 3.38
C MET A 1 12.63 25.45 4.72
N GLU A 2 11.94 26.07 5.67
CA GLU A 2 12.48 26.23 7.03
C GLU A 2 12.82 24.86 7.63
N LYS A 3 13.97 24.76 8.32
CA LYS A 3 14.47 23.50 8.89
C LYS A 3 13.46 22.85 9.84
N MET A 4 12.75 23.66 10.63
CA MET A 4 11.67 23.17 11.50
C MET A 4 10.55 22.49 10.70
N VAL A 5 10.07 23.13 9.62
CA VAL A 5 9.00 22.59 8.77
C VAL A 5 9.46 21.30 8.06
N LEU A 6 10.72 21.26 7.59
CA LEU A 6 11.33 20.06 7.01
C LEU A 6 11.30 18.88 8.01
N ARG A 7 11.69 19.12 9.27
CA ARG A 7 11.67 18.11 10.33
C ARG A 7 10.26 17.61 10.65
N ILE A 8 9.24 18.47 10.60
CA ILE A 8 7.83 18.07 10.79
C ILE A 8 7.40 17.09 9.70
N PHE A 9 7.70 17.38 8.43
CA PHE A 9 7.40 16.46 7.34
C PHE A 9 8.15 15.13 7.46
N GLN A 10 9.43 15.17 7.85
CA GLN A 10 10.21 13.95 8.06
C GLN A 10 9.65 13.09 9.20
N LYS A 11 9.21 13.69 10.30
CA LYS A 11 8.50 12.95 11.39
C LYS A 11 7.22 12.29 10.91
N GLU A 12 6.45 12.97 10.05
CA GLU A 12 5.24 12.38 9.49
C GLU A 12 5.57 11.24 8.52
N ILE A 13 6.59 11.39 7.67
CA ILE A 13 7.06 10.30 6.80
C ILE A 13 7.52 9.10 7.65
N GLU A 14 8.29 9.34 8.73
CA GLU A 14 8.70 8.30 9.66
C GLU A 14 7.50 7.56 10.25
N ARG A 15 6.47 8.29 10.70
CA ARG A 15 5.24 7.72 11.25
C ARG A 15 4.53 6.83 10.23
N GLN A 16 4.38 7.29 9.00
CA GLN A 16 3.75 6.50 7.93
C GLN A 16 4.59 5.27 7.56
N CYS A 17 5.92 5.36 7.57
CA CYS A 17 6.78 4.18 7.42
C CYS A 17 6.52 3.14 8.52
N LYS A 18 6.41 3.56 9.78
CA LYS A 18 6.06 2.66 10.90
C LYS A 18 4.72 1.98 10.67
N PHE A 19 3.70 2.72 10.23
CA PHE A 19 2.38 2.16 9.93
C PHE A 19 2.43 1.12 8.80
N ALA A 20 3.14 1.42 7.72
CA ALA A 20 3.33 0.47 6.62
C ALA A 20 4.05 -0.81 7.09
N ILE A 21 5.10 -0.68 7.91
CA ILE A 21 5.87 -1.82 8.44
C ILE A 21 4.99 -2.68 9.38
N ILE A 22 4.23 -2.06 10.27
CA ILE A 22 3.31 -2.76 11.19
C ILE A 22 2.26 -3.54 10.39
N ALA A 23 1.62 -2.90 9.42
CA ALA A 23 0.61 -3.51 8.57
C ALA A 23 1.14 -4.75 7.84
N ILE A 24 2.32 -4.65 7.21
CA ILE A 24 2.94 -5.80 6.53
C ILE A 24 3.38 -6.88 7.51
N GLY A 25 3.81 -6.51 8.72
CA GLY A 25 4.08 -7.45 9.80
C GLY A 25 2.85 -8.28 10.20
N GLN A 26 1.67 -7.65 10.26
CA GLN A 26 0.40 -8.34 10.52
C GLN A 26 0.06 -9.31 9.39
N VAL A 27 0.14 -8.88 8.12
CA VAL A 27 -0.09 -9.77 6.97
C VAL A 27 0.82 -11.00 7.03
N LYS A 28 2.13 -10.80 7.22
CA LYS A 28 3.10 -11.91 7.33
C LYS A 28 2.76 -12.87 8.46
N THR A 29 2.41 -12.34 9.63
CA THR A 29 2.08 -13.14 10.81
C THR A 29 0.86 -14.01 10.56
N ILE A 30 -0.19 -13.44 9.97
CA ILE A 30 -1.44 -14.16 9.72
C ILE A 30 -1.23 -15.24 8.67
N ILE A 31 -0.59 -14.92 7.54
CA ILE A 31 -0.28 -15.90 6.49
C ILE A 31 0.57 -17.05 7.03
N ALA A 32 1.55 -16.77 7.89
CA ALA A 32 2.37 -17.81 8.53
C ALA A 32 1.54 -18.71 9.47
N ILE A 33 0.60 -18.14 10.24
CA ILE A 33 -0.31 -18.91 11.10
C ILE A 33 -1.22 -19.81 10.26
N GLU A 34 -1.75 -19.31 9.15
CA GLU A 34 -2.65 -20.06 8.27
C GLU A 34 -1.96 -21.22 7.57
N GLN A 35 -0.68 -21.08 7.20
CA GLN A 35 0.11 -22.18 6.62
C GLN A 35 0.32 -23.36 7.59
N VAL A 36 0.29 -23.11 8.90
CA VAL A 36 0.49 -24.14 9.94
C VAL A 36 -0.82 -24.78 10.39
N LYS A 37 -1.95 -24.07 10.27
CA LYS A 37 -3.28 -24.60 10.63
C LYS A 37 -3.84 -25.46 9.49
N THR A 38 -4.03 -26.75 9.75
CA THR A 38 -4.65 -27.71 8.81
C THR A 38 -6.18 -27.61 8.71
N GLY A 39 -6.77 -26.47 9.06
CA GLY A 39 -8.23 -26.28 9.10
C GLY A 39 -8.65 -24.84 8.86
N SER A 40 -9.71 -24.66 8.06
CA SER A 40 -10.20 -23.39 7.56
C SER A 40 -10.96 -22.62 8.65
N SER A 41 -10.34 -21.59 9.23
CA SER A 41 -11.07 -20.56 9.99
C SER A 41 -11.05 -19.26 9.20
N ASN A 42 -12.17 -18.93 8.54
CA ASN A 42 -12.36 -17.73 7.70
C ASN A 42 -12.18 -16.38 8.43
N ASN A 43 -12.03 -16.39 9.77
CA ASN A 43 -12.03 -15.20 10.62
C ASN A 43 -10.80 -14.29 10.46
N ASN A 44 -9.76 -14.74 9.77
CA ASN A 44 -8.51 -13.99 9.61
C ASN A 44 -8.43 -13.16 8.32
N SER A 45 -9.30 -13.43 7.34
CA SER A 45 -9.28 -12.76 6.02
C SER A 45 -9.51 -11.25 6.14
N ASP A 46 -10.47 -10.84 6.98
CA ASP A 46 -10.74 -9.42 7.25
C ASP A 46 -9.53 -8.71 7.86
N ILE A 47 -8.76 -9.39 8.70
CA ILE A 47 -7.56 -8.80 9.33
C ILE A 47 -6.45 -8.62 8.28
N VAL A 48 -6.30 -9.57 7.35
CA VAL A 48 -5.36 -9.44 6.22
C VAL A 48 -5.75 -8.24 5.36
N TRP A 49 -7.03 -8.10 4.99
CA TRP A 49 -7.49 -6.98 4.17
C TRP A 49 -7.43 -5.64 4.88
N TYR A 50 -7.75 -5.60 6.18
CA TYR A 50 -7.53 -4.44 7.03
C TYR A 50 -6.06 -4.01 7.01
N ALA A 51 -5.14 -4.95 7.19
CA ALA A 51 -3.71 -4.66 7.19
C ALA A 51 -3.23 -4.19 5.82
N ILE A 52 -3.65 -4.84 4.72
CA ILE A 52 -3.35 -4.41 3.35
C ILE A 52 -3.83 -2.98 3.09
N GLN A 53 -5.07 -2.67 3.47
CA GLN A 53 -5.63 -1.33 3.28
C GLN A 53 -4.82 -0.28 4.06
N ASN A 54 -4.45 -0.56 5.31
CA ASN A 54 -3.61 0.33 6.10
C ASN A 54 -2.21 0.52 5.49
N PHE A 55 -1.62 -0.53 4.92
CA PHE A 55 -0.36 -0.43 4.18
C PHE A 55 -0.50 0.51 2.98
N LEU A 56 -1.53 0.33 2.15
CA LEU A 56 -1.76 1.16 0.96
C LEU A 56 -2.00 2.62 1.34
N VAL A 57 -2.78 2.89 2.39
CA VAL A 57 -3.02 4.25 2.91
C VAL A 57 -1.70 4.90 3.36
N ALA A 58 -0.89 4.19 4.14
CA ALA A 58 0.39 4.70 4.62
C ALA A 58 1.34 5.03 3.47
N VAL A 59 1.48 4.13 2.49
CA VAL A 59 2.27 4.35 1.26
C VAL A 59 1.73 5.55 0.47
N GLY A 60 0.40 5.65 0.32
CA GLY A 60 -0.25 6.78 -0.34
C GLY A 60 0.01 8.11 0.36
N ASN A 61 0.04 8.15 1.69
CA ASN A 61 0.37 9.34 2.47
C ASN A 61 1.83 9.76 2.28
N ILE A 62 2.78 8.83 2.32
CA ILE A 62 4.19 9.09 2.02
C ILE A 62 4.32 9.65 0.60
N SER A 63 3.66 9.02 -0.37
CA SER A 63 3.64 9.48 -1.75
C SER A 63 3.12 10.91 -1.88
N LYS A 64 2.03 11.28 -1.20
CA LYS A 64 1.47 12.64 -1.20
C LYS A 64 2.42 13.68 -0.60
N ILE A 65 3.26 13.27 0.35
CA ILE A 65 4.27 14.15 0.94
C ILE A 65 5.42 14.38 -0.03
N PHE A 66 5.90 13.33 -0.69
CA PHE A 66 7.00 13.43 -1.66
C PHE A 66 6.59 14.04 -2.98
N TRP A 67 5.44 13.69 -3.55
CA TRP A 67 4.95 14.18 -4.85
C TRP A 67 3.62 14.94 -4.72
N PRO A 68 3.59 16.08 -4.01
CA PRO A 68 2.37 16.85 -3.79
C PRO A 68 1.83 17.46 -5.09
N THR A 69 0.52 17.68 -5.16
CA THR A 69 -0.14 18.29 -6.33
C THR A 69 0.04 19.81 -6.39
N ARG A 70 0.06 20.48 -5.23
CA ARG A 70 0.13 21.95 -5.13
C ARG A 70 1.57 22.46 -4.98
N ASN A 71 2.24 22.10 -3.87
CA ASN A 71 3.56 22.64 -3.54
C ASN A 71 4.67 21.67 -3.98
N LYS A 72 4.99 21.66 -5.28
CA LYS A 72 5.97 20.74 -5.89
C LYS A 72 7.39 20.92 -5.33
N GLU A 73 7.80 22.16 -5.09
CA GLU A 73 9.11 22.51 -4.52
C GLU A 73 9.34 21.86 -3.15
N ARG A 74 8.33 21.89 -2.26
CA ARG A 74 8.36 21.16 -0.97
C ARG A 74 8.64 19.67 -1.15
N GLY A 75 8.03 19.06 -2.16
CA GLY A 75 8.20 17.65 -2.46
C GLY A 75 9.62 17.34 -2.94
N GLU A 76 10.13 18.15 -3.87
CA GLU A 76 11.50 18.02 -4.40
C GLU A 76 12.56 18.20 -3.32
N GLU A 77 12.39 19.19 -2.44
CA GLU A 77 13.30 19.43 -1.31
C GLU A 77 13.31 18.24 -0.34
N LEU A 78 12.16 17.67 -0.01
CA LEU A 78 12.05 16.47 0.83
C LEU A 78 12.72 15.26 0.18
N ARG A 79 12.45 15.01 -1.11
CA ARG A 79 13.08 13.92 -1.86
C ARG A 79 14.59 14.07 -1.88
N ARG A 80 15.10 15.28 -2.12
CA ARG A 80 16.54 15.59 -2.07
C ARG A 80 17.13 15.33 -0.68
N SER A 81 16.44 15.77 0.38
CA SER A 81 16.91 15.59 1.77
C SER A 81 17.03 14.13 2.21
N LEU A 82 16.28 13.23 1.58
CA LEU A 82 16.23 11.80 1.92
C LEU A 82 16.82 10.89 0.83
N GLY A 83 17.34 11.48 -0.27
CA GLY A 83 17.91 10.74 -1.40
C GLY A 83 16.89 9.84 -2.10
N ILE A 84 15.68 10.34 -2.32
CA ILE A 84 14.59 9.61 -3.00
C ILE A 84 14.55 10.01 -4.48
N GLU A 85 14.66 9.01 -5.36
CA GLU A 85 14.57 9.18 -6.81
C GLU A 85 13.11 9.34 -7.27
N ASP A 86 12.93 10.00 -8.42
CA ASP A 86 11.60 10.27 -8.98
C ASP A 86 10.88 9.02 -9.49
N ASN A 87 11.62 7.95 -9.81
CA ASN A 87 11.10 6.65 -10.25
C ASN A 87 10.80 5.68 -9.08
N SER A 88 10.78 6.18 -7.84
CA SER A 88 10.55 5.35 -6.65
C SER A 88 9.23 4.57 -6.76
N PRO A 89 9.20 3.29 -6.36
CA PRO A 89 7.96 2.48 -6.37
C PRO A 89 6.89 2.99 -5.40
N ILE A 90 7.24 3.93 -4.51
CA ILE A 90 6.29 4.61 -3.60
C ILE A 90 5.50 5.70 -4.36
N GLN A 91 5.99 6.19 -5.50
CA GLN A 91 5.35 7.28 -6.23
C GLN A 91 3.92 6.96 -6.70
N PRO A 92 3.65 5.84 -7.40
CA PRO A 92 2.32 5.57 -7.97
C PRO A 92 1.25 5.41 -6.88
N ARG A 93 0.06 5.96 -7.13
CA ARG A 93 -1.09 5.91 -6.21
C ARG A 93 -2.32 5.21 -6.79
N ASN A 94 -2.26 4.81 -8.06
CA ASN A 94 -3.37 4.20 -8.80
C ASN A 94 -3.99 3.05 -8.01
N PHE A 95 -3.15 2.13 -7.51
CA PHE A 95 -3.68 0.96 -6.84
C PHE A 95 -4.36 1.29 -5.50
N ARG A 96 -3.78 2.20 -4.71
CA ARG A 96 -4.40 2.72 -3.48
C ARG A 96 -5.76 3.37 -3.77
N ASN A 97 -5.89 4.06 -4.89
CA ASN A 97 -7.16 4.71 -5.26
C ASN A 97 -8.30 3.71 -5.49
N HIS A 98 -8.03 2.45 -5.88
CA HIS A 98 -9.08 1.42 -5.95
C HIS A 98 -9.75 1.17 -4.60
N PHE A 99 -9.00 1.29 -3.50
CA PHE A 99 -9.50 1.07 -2.14
C PHE A 99 -10.14 2.32 -1.54
N GLU A 100 -9.71 3.52 -1.96
CA GLU A 100 -10.29 4.78 -1.48
C GLU A 100 -11.58 5.18 -2.19
N HIS A 101 -11.67 4.89 -3.48
CA HIS A 101 -12.84 5.17 -4.33
C HIS A 101 -13.60 3.87 -4.64
N PHE A 102 -13.69 2.97 -3.65
CA PHE A 102 -14.22 1.62 -3.87
C PHE A 102 -15.71 1.65 -4.23
N ASP A 103 -16.46 2.64 -3.75
CA ASP A 103 -17.83 2.95 -4.15
C ASP A 103 -17.95 3.17 -5.67
N GLU A 104 -17.13 4.06 -6.23
CA GLU A 104 -17.07 4.30 -7.69
C GLU A 104 -16.67 3.01 -8.44
N ARG A 105 -15.75 2.21 -7.89
CA ARG A 105 -15.35 0.92 -8.50
C ARG A 105 -16.47 -0.11 -8.51
N LEU A 106 -17.34 -0.10 -7.50
CA LEU A 106 -18.52 -0.96 -7.44
C LEU A 106 -19.58 -0.52 -8.44
N GLU A 107 -19.80 0.78 -8.62
CA GLU A 107 -20.69 1.31 -9.65
C GLU A 107 -20.19 0.93 -11.05
N GLU A 108 -18.91 1.18 -11.33
CA GLU A 108 -18.26 0.74 -12.58
C GLU A 108 -18.43 -0.76 -12.81
N TRP A 109 -18.37 -1.58 -11.74
CA TRP A 109 -18.58 -3.04 -11.85
C TRP A 109 -20.02 -3.37 -12.19
N ALA A 110 -20.98 -2.77 -11.48
CA ALA A 110 -22.41 -2.99 -11.70
C ALA A 110 -22.84 -2.60 -13.12
N GLU A 111 -22.22 -1.57 -13.71
CA GLU A 111 -22.51 -1.13 -15.08
C GLU A 111 -21.85 -1.99 -16.16
N SER A 112 -20.66 -2.53 -15.90
CA SER A 112 -19.84 -3.20 -16.93
C SER A 112 -19.81 -4.72 -16.85
N SER A 113 -20.26 -5.32 -15.75
CA SER A 113 -20.30 -6.77 -15.58
C SER A 113 -21.43 -7.38 -16.41
N GLU A 114 -21.09 -8.32 -17.31
CA GLU A 114 -22.08 -9.01 -18.14
C GLU A 114 -22.89 -10.05 -17.36
N ARG A 115 -22.29 -10.64 -16.31
CA ARG A 115 -22.85 -11.77 -15.56
C ARG A 115 -23.21 -11.43 -14.12
N LEU A 116 -22.89 -10.21 -13.67
CA LEU A 116 -23.10 -9.74 -12.29
C LEU A 116 -22.48 -10.67 -11.25
N ILE A 117 -21.33 -11.27 -11.59
CA ILE A 117 -20.53 -12.08 -10.67
C ILE A 117 -19.54 -11.15 -9.97
N LEU A 118 -19.40 -11.29 -8.65
CA LEU A 118 -18.45 -10.52 -7.85
C LEU A 118 -17.50 -11.45 -7.12
N ALA A 119 -16.23 -11.44 -7.52
CA ALA A 119 -15.16 -12.14 -6.81
C ALA A 119 -14.32 -11.11 -6.03
N ASP A 120 -14.44 -11.11 -4.71
CA ASP A 120 -13.82 -10.09 -3.85
C ASP A 120 -13.21 -10.68 -2.57
N SER A 121 -12.27 -9.95 -2.00
CA SER A 121 -11.53 -10.32 -0.78
C SER A 121 -10.84 -11.69 -0.82
N ASN A 122 -10.42 -12.14 -2.00
CA ASN A 122 -9.80 -13.45 -2.18
C ASN A 122 -8.34 -13.46 -1.71
N ILE A 123 -7.95 -14.49 -0.96
CA ILE A 123 -6.56 -14.73 -0.56
C ILE A 123 -6.12 -16.05 -1.18
N GLY A 124 -5.18 -15.98 -2.11
CA GLY A 124 -4.74 -17.13 -2.89
C GLY A 124 -4.20 -16.75 -4.25
N PRO A 125 -3.65 -17.72 -4.99
CA PRO A 125 -3.11 -17.47 -6.32
C PRO A 125 -4.21 -17.02 -7.29
N SER A 126 -3.85 -16.16 -8.24
CA SER A 126 -4.81 -15.57 -9.20
C SER A 126 -5.60 -16.57 -10.05
N ASN A 127 -5.13 -17.82 -10.15
CA ASN A 127 -5.79 -18.91 -10.86
C ASN A 127 -6.67 -19.81 -9.97
N MET A 128 -6.82 -19.49 -8.67
CA MET A 128 -7.65 -20.26 -7.73
C MET A 128 -9.13 -20.27 -8.12
N ILE A 129 -9.60 -19.18 -8.71
CA ILE A 129 -10.94 -19.04 -9.23
C ILE A 129 -10.80 -18.93 -10.76
N THR A 130 -11.54 -19.74 -11.50
CA THR A 130 -11.45 -19.83 -12.97
C THR A 130 -12.79 -19.54 -13.60
N GLY A 131 -12.80 -18.99 -14.82
CA GLY A 131 -14.03 -18.75 -15.59
C GLY A 131 -14.78 -17.47 -15.22
N ILE A 132 -14.16 -16.60 -14.42
CA ILE A 132 -14.66 -15.25 -14.11
C ILE A 132 -13.88 -14.23 -14.95
N ASP A 133 -14.57 -13.21 -15.46
CA ASP A 133 -13.96 -12.11 -16.20
C ASP A 133 -13.02 -11.34 -15.27
N PRO A 134 -11.80 -10.97 -15.69
CA PRO A 134 -10.91 -10.11 -14.90
C PRO A 134 -11.57 -8.84 -14.35
N LYS A 135 -12.59 -8.28 -15.02
CA LYS A 135 -13.36 -7.11 -14.58
C LYS A 135 -14.24 -7.37 -13.35
N ASP A 136 -14.61 -8.63 -13.10
CA ASP A 136 -15.44 -9.09 -11.99
C ASP A 136 -14.60 -9.47 -10.75
N TYR A 137 -13.27 -9.44 -10.87
CA TYR A 137 -12.36 -9.57 -9.74
C TYR A 137 -12.06 -8.21 -9.13
N LEU A 138 -12.47 -8.01 -7.88
CA LEU A 138 -12.05 -6.86 -7.08
C LEU A 138 -10.80 -7.24 -6.28
N ARG A 139 -10.89 -7.32 -4.95
CA ARG A 139 -9.71 -7.51 -4.10
C ARG A 139 -9.22 -8.95 -4.17
N ASN A 140 -8.03 -9.17 -4.73
CA ASN A 140 -7.32 -10.45 -4.65
C ASN A 140 -5.88 -10.24 -4.16
N PHE A 141 -5.44 -11.04 -3.19
CA PHE A 141 -4.07 -11.06 -2.71
C PHE A 141 -3.45 -12.44 -2.88
N ASP A 142 -2.36 -12.52 -3.66
CA ASP A 142 -1.55 -13.73 -3.79
C ASP A 142 -0.41 -13.71 -2.76
N PRO A 143 -0.47 -14.55 -1.70
CA PRO A 143 0.55 -14.56 -0.65
C PRO A 143 1.89 -15.19 -1.09
N THR A 144 1.93 -15.92 -2.21
CA THR A 144 3.16 -16.51 -2.75
C THR A 144 3.93 -15.46 -3.54
N SER A 145 3.26 -14.79 -4.49
CA SER A 145 3.92 -13.74 -5.29
C SER A 145 4.05 -12.41 -4.54
N TRP A 146 3.19 -12.17 -3.53
CA TRP A 146 2.97 -10.87 -2.88
C TRP A 146 2.41 -9.82 -3.84
N THR A 147 1.41 -10.22 -4.62
CA THR A 147 0.77 -9.37 -5.63
C THR A 147 -0.68 -9.13 -5.24
N LEU A 148 -1.08 -7.87 -5.21
CA LEU A 148 -2.49 -7.49 -5.21
C LEU A 148 -2.99 -7.42 -6.65
N THR A 149 -4.22 -7.84 -6.87
CA THR A 149 -4.91 -7.65 -8.15
C THR A 149 -6.25 -6.99 -7.89
N PHE A 150 -6.64 -6.07 -8.77
CA PHE A 150 -7.93 -5.40 -8.78
C PHE A 150 -8.36 -5.12 -10.21
N ARG A 151 -9.44 -5.76 -10.66
CA ARG A 151 -9.98 -5.64 -12.03
C ARG A 151 -8.93 -5.81 -13.13
N GLY A 152 -8.00 -6.74 -12.92
CA GLY A 152 -6.85 -6.99 -13.80
C GLY A 152 -5.63 -6.08 -13.58
N ASP A 153 -5.76 -4.95 -12.87
CA ASP A 153 -4.60 -4.15 -12.45
C ASP A 153 -3.81 -4.93 -11.39
N LYS A 154 -2.48 -4.92 -11.50
CA LYS A 154 -1.57 -5.69 -10.65
C LYS A 154 -0.64 -4.76 -9.89
N TYR A 155 -0.44 -5.07 -8.62
CA TYR A 155 0.42 -4.29 -7.74
C TYR A 155 1.30 -5.20 -6.89
N GLU A 156 2.58 -5.25 -7.25
CA GLU A 156 3.58 -6.05 -6.56
C GLU A 156 4.01 -5.36 -5.28
N LEU A 157 3.74 -5.96 -4.12
CA LEU A 157 4.03 -5.34 -2.82
C LEU A 157 5.53 -5.34 -2.48
N LYS A 158 6.28 -6.34 -2.95
CA LYS A 158 7.69 -6.55 -2.56
C LYS A 158 8.58 -5.32 -2.85
N PRO A 159 8.58 -4.70 -4.05
CA PRO A 159 9.38 -3.50 -4.32
C PRO A 159 9.06 -2.33 -3.38
N ILE A 160 7.78 -2.14 -3.05
CA ILE A 160 7.33 -1.04 -2.20
C ILE A 160 7.71 -1.29 -0.74
N ILE A 161 7.51 -2.53 -0.25
CA ILE A 161 7.94 -2.94 1.09
C ILE A 161 9.44 -2.70 1.25
N LYS A 162 10.24 -3.10 0.25
CA LYS A 162 11.69 -2.85 0.25
C LYS A 162 12.01 -1.36 0.34
N ALA A 163 11.39 -0.53 -0.51
CA ALA A 163 11.61 0.92 -0.50
C ALA A 163 11.22 1.58 0.84
N ILE A 164 10.13 1.14 1.47
CA ILE A 164 9.71 1.61 2.80
C ILE A 164 10.73 1.21 3.87
N CYS A 165 11.20 -0.03 3.86
CA CYS A 165 12.22 -0.51 4.81
C CYS A 165 13.56 0.21 4.65
N GLU A 166 13.93 0.60 3.43
CA GLU A 166 15.15 1.39 3.17
C GLU A 166 14.98 2.87 3.54
N LEU A 167 13.78 3.44 3.35
CA LEU A 167 13.45 4.82 3.71
C LEU A 167 13.39 5.00 5.24
N TYR A 168 12.79 4.06 5.96
CA TYR A 168 12.53 4.16 7.39
C TYR A 168 13.76 4.57 8.24
N PRO A 169 14.91 3.87 8.18
CA PRO A 169 16.07 4.25 8.98
C PRO A 169 16.61 5.64 8.60
N LYS A 170 16.63 5.97 7.30
CA LYS A 170 17.10 7.29 6.81
C LYS A 170 16.26 8.42 7.39
N VAL A 171 14.93 8.28 7.30
CA VAL A 171 14.03 9.32 7.79
C VAL A 171 14.00 9.38 9.32
N SER A 172 14.13 8.27 10.05
CA SER A 172 14.26 8.29 11.51
C SER A 172 15.52 9.05 11.96
N THR A 173 16.66 8.85 11.27
CA THR A 173 17.88 9.61 11.55
C THR A 173 17.68 11.11 11.29
N GLU A 174 17.06 11.50 10.17
CA GLU A 174 16.83 12.92 9.89
C GLU A 174 15.78 13.56 10.82
N ALA A 175 14.70 12.85 11.13
CA ALA A 175 13.59 13.33 11.95
C ALA A 175 13.96 13.55 13.43
N SER A 176 14.99 12.84 13.91
CA SER A 176 15.52 12.96 15.28
C SER A 176 16.49 14.14 15.45
N LYS A 177 17.01 14.71 14.37
CA LYS A 177 17.91 15.87 14.45
C LYS A 177 17.15 17.11 14.93
N PRO A 178 17.78 17.98 15.74
CA PRO A 178 17.19 19.26 16.10
C PRO A 178 17.02 20.16 14.86
N TRP A 179 16.12 21.11 14.97
CA TRP A 179 15.85 22.11 13.93
C TRP A 179 16.53 23.46 14.18
N TRP A 180 17.15 23.65 15.35
CA TRP A 180 17.80 24.89 15.78
C TRP A 180 19.34 24.87 15.66
N GLU A 181 19.91 23.73 15.26
CA GLU A 181 21.28 23.65 14.73
C GLU A 181 21.31 24.08 13.27
#